data_AF-A0A2G5CGD6-F1
#
_entry.id   AF-A0A2G5CGD6-F1
#
_cell.length_a   1.000
_cell.length_b   1.000
_cell.length_c   1.000
_cell.angle_alpha   90.00
_cell.angle_beta   90.00
_cell.angle_gamma   90.00
#
_symmetry.space_group_name_H-M   'P 1'
#
loop_
_entity.id
_entity.type
_entity.pdbx_description
1 polymer ?
#
loop_
_entity_poly.entity_id
_entity_poly.type
_entity_poly.pdbx_seq_one_letter_code
_entity_poly.pdbx_strand_id
1 'polypeptide(L)'
;MYVCPNMYPNHYILNFQVGPIPIDDGIGKEVATQITTTMKTNKTFYTDSNGRDFIKRIRDFRTDWDLQVKQPVAGNYYPINLGLYMEDSKTELSVLVDRSVGGSSLADGQMELMLHRRLLFDDSKGVAEALNETVCVDNECQGLTIKGNFYLRIDPLGEGAKWRRSF
;
A
#
# COMPACT_ATOMS: atom_id res chain seq x y z
N MET A 1 1.83 -9.98 12.07
CA MET A 1 2.58 -8.97 11.30
C MET A 1 3.52 -8.28 12.27
N TYR A 2 4.82 -8.27 11.97
CA TYR A 2 5.81 -7.53 12.76
C TYR A 2 6.38 -6.42 11.90
N VAL A 3 6.42 -5.21 12.44
CA VAL A 3 7.05 -4.04 11.82
C VAL A 3 8.11 -3.49 12.77
N CYS A 4 9.38 -3.55 12.38
CA CYS A 4 10.50 -3.05 13.19
C CYS A 4 11.06 -1.75 12.58
N PRO A 5 10.93 -0.61 13.27
CA PRO A 5 11.48 0.66 12.81
C PRO A 5 12.98 0.76 13.08
N ASN A 6 13.79 0.94 12.04
CA ASN A 6 15.19 1.37 12.16
C ASN A 6 15.29 2.85 11.79
N MET A 7 15.92 3.66 12.65
CA MET A 7 16.08 5.10 12.44
C MET A 7 17.42 5.39 11.78
N TYR A 8 17.38 5.93 10.56
CA TYR A 8 18.53 6.56 9.90
C TYR A 8 18.33 8.09 9.93
N PRO A 9 19.37 8.91 9.71
CA PRO A 9 19.33 10.35 10.03
C PRO A 9 18.15 11.14 9.44
N ASN A 10 17.49 10.62 8.39
CA ASN A 10 16.51 11.36 7.59
C ASN A 10 15.19 10.61 7.30
N HIS A 11 15.01 9.35 7.70
CA HIS A 11 13.77 8.59 7.47
C HIS A 11 13.70 7.34 8.37
N TYR A 12 12.49 6.76 8.48
CA TYR A 12 12.25 5.50 9.15
C TYR A 12 12.20 4.36 8.13
N ILE A 13 12.90 3.27 8.38
CA ILE A 13 12.77 2.01 7.62
C ILE A 13 11.87 1.08 8.40
N LEU A 14 10.76 0.66 7.80
CA LEU A 14 9.80 -0.27 8.37
C LEU A 14 9.93 -1.61 7.64
N ASN A 15 10.59 -2.55 8.30
CA ASN A 15 10.76 -3.92 7.81
C ASN A 15 9.49 -4.71 8.15
N PHE A 16 8.95 -5.47 7.20
CA PHE A 16 7.80 -6.35 7.44
C PHE A 16 8.08 -7.79 7.05
N GLN A 17 7.40 -8.70 7.75
CA GLN A 17 7.26 -10.11 7.38
C GLN A 17 5.78 -10.49 7.46
N VAL A 18 5.23 -10.98 6.35
CA VAL A 18 3.82 -11.37 6.23
C VAL A 18 3.73 -12.79 5.69
N GLY A 19 3.24 -13.69 6.52
CA GLY A 19 2.98 -15.09 6.20
C GLY A 19 3.51 -16.07 7.27
N PRO A 20 3.11 -17.36 7.19
CA PRO A 20 2.08 -17.89 6.28
C PRO A 20 0.70 -17.30 6.58
N ILE A 21 -0.04 -16.88 5.56
CA ILE A 21 -1.40 -16.37 5.75
C ILE A 21 -2.33 -17.57 5.99
N PRO A 22 -2.97 -17.69 7.17
CA PRO A 22 -3.80 -18.84 7.51
C PRO A 22 -5.07 -18.84 6.66
N ILE A 23 -5.48 -20.02 6.20
CA ILE A 23 -6.69 -20.23 5.37
C ILE A 23 -7.56 -21.37 5.88
N ASP A 24 -7.26 -21.92 7.06
CA ASP A 24 -7.97 -23.07 7.64
C ASP A 24 -9.43 -22.73 7.99
N ASP A 25 -9.75 -21.44 8.07
CA ASP A 25 -11.09 -20.90 8.23
C ASP A 25 -11.90 -20.83 6.91
N GLY A 26 -11.30 -21.21 5.78
CA GLY A 26 -11.94 -21.12 4.46
C GLY A 26 -12.11 -19.68 3.97
N ILE A 27 -11.41 -18.70 4.56
CA ILE A 27 -11.53 -17.28 4.22
C ILE A 27 -10.22 -16.79 3.58
N GLY A 28 -10.29 -16.32 2.34
CA GLY A 28 -9.19 -15.61 1.67
C GLY A 28 -8.90 -14.26 2.35
N LYS A 29 -7.62 -13.87 2.41
CA LYS A 29 -7.18 -12.69 3.17
C LYS A 29 -6.23 -11.84 2.34
N GLU A 30 -6.44 -10.53 2.41
CA GLU A 30 -5.57 -9.51 1.84
C GLU A 30 -5.05 -8.66 3.01
N VAL A 31 -3.74 -8.66 3.21
CA VAL A 31 -3.09 -8.04 4.37
C VAL A 31 -2.53 -6.69 3.95
N ALA A 32 -2.95 -5.63 4.63
CA ALA A 32 -2.46 -4.28 4.44
C ALA A 32 -1.83 -3.71 5.70
N THR A 33 -0.83 -2.84 5.53
CA THR A 33 -0.38 -1.92 6.58
C THR A 33 -1.16 -0.62 6.47
N GLN A 34 -1.52 -0.03 7.60
CA GLN A 34 -2.22 1.24 7.67
C GLN A 34 -1.44 2.21 8.54
N ILE A 35 -1.19 3.41 8.01
CA ILE A 35 -0.49 4.51 8.68
C ILE A 35 -1.53 5.61 8.89
N THR A 36 -1.81 5.92 10.15
CA THR A 36 -2.86 6.88 10.53
C THR A 36 -2.26 8.06 11.27
N THR A 37 -2.65 9.25 10.85
CA THR A 37 -2.26 10.54 11.43
C THR A 37 -3.50 11.42 11.62
N THR A 38 -3.31 12.58 12.22
CA THR A 38 -4.36 13.60 12.38
C THR A 38 -4.37 14.62 11.24
N MET A 39 -3.66 14.36 10.13
CA MET A 39 -3.52 15.31 9.02
C MET A 39 -4.86 15.52 8.29
N LYS A 40 -5.17 16.77 7.98
CA LYS A 40 -6.40 17.15 7.25
C LYS A 40 -6.12 17.17 5.75
N THR A 41 -6.23 16.00 5.14
CA THR A 41 -5.85 15.75 3.74
C THR A 41 -6.98 15.97 2.74
N ASN A 42 -8.22 16.19 3.22
CA ASN A 42 -9.38 16.52 2.40
C ASN A 42 -9.56 15.53 1.23
N LYS A 43 -9.63 14.24 1.57
CA LYS A 43 -9.76 13.12 0.62
C LYS A 43 -8.64 12.99 -0.42
N THR A 44 -7.58 13.78 -0.33
CA THR A 44 -6.54 13.90 -1.35
C THR A 44 -5.28 13.16 -0.94
N PHE A 45 -4.71 12.41 -1.87
CA PHE A 45 -3.41 11.78 -1.76
C PHE A 45 -2.77 11.70 -3.14
N TYR A 46 -1.50 11.33 -3.21
CA TYR A 46 -0.74 11.33 -4.45
C TYR A 46 0.00 10.01 -4.60
N THR A 47 0.00 9.46 -5.80
CA THR A 47 0.68 8.19 -6.12
C THR A 47 1.55 8.38 -7.35
N ASP A 48 2.70 7.69 -7.41
CA ASP A 48 3.52 7.72 -8.61
C ASP A 48 2.84 7.05 -9.83
N SER A 49 3.33 7.38 -11.02
CA SER A 49 3.09 6.63 -12.26
C SER A 49 4.41 6.02 -12.72
N ASN A 50 4.57 4.70 -12.54
CA ASN A 50 5.77 3.95 -12.94
C ASN A 50 7.07 4.55 -12.40
N GLY A 51 7.05 5.06 -11.16
CA GLY A 51 8.18 5.70 -10.50
C GLY A 51 8.54 7.09 -11.02
N ARG A 52 7.71 7.69 -11.88
CA ARG A 52 7.91 9.03 -12.45
C ARG A 52 6.99 10.03 -11.77
N ASP A 53 6.12 10.69 -12.50
CA ASP A 53 5.27 11.77 -12.00
C ASP A 53 4.31 11.30 -10.90
N PHE A 54 4.03 12.18 -9.94
CA PHE A 54 3.01 11.94 -8.93
C PHE A 54 1.66 12.48 -9.44
N ILE A 55 0.65 11.63 -9.40
CA ILE A 55 -0.70 11.94 -9.85
C ILE A 55 -1.58 12.14 -8.62
N LYS A 56 -2.31 13.27 -8.60
CA LYS A 56 -3.31 13.57 -7.58
C LYS A 56 -4.47 12.57 -7.67
N ARG A 57 -4.79 11.95 -6.54
CA ARG A 57 -5.94 11.05 -6.35
C ARG A 57 -6.89 11.69 -5.34
N ILE A 58 -8.19 11.59 -5.60
CA ILE A 58 -9.25 12.05 -4.71
C ILE A 58 -10.15 10.84 -4.43
N ARG A 59 -10.33 10.51 -3.16
CA ARG A 59 -11.19 9.39 -2.74
C ARG A 59 -12.62 9.58 -3.28
N ASP A 60 -13.17 8.52 -3.88
CA ASP A 60 -14.51 8.45 -4.46
C ASP A 60 -14.76 9.43 -5.62
N PHE A 61 -13.73 9.76 -6.40
CA PHE A 61 -13.82 10.74 -7.49
C PHE A 61 -13.16 10.28 -8.79
N ARG A 62 -13.68 10.74 -9.93
CA ARG A 62 -13.11 10.59 -11.27
C ARG A 62 -13.19 11.91 -12.02
N THR A 63 -12.16 12.23 -12.80
CA THR A 63 -12.08 13.49 -13.55
C THR A 63 -12.99 13.49 -14.77
N ASP A 64 -13.16 12.32 -15.40
CA ASP A 64 -13.71 12.25 -16.76
C ASP A 64 -15.20 11.87 -16.78
N TRP A 65 -15.76 11.42 -15.64
CA TRP A 65 -17.19 11.09 -15.51
C TRP A 65 -17.66 11.16 -14.06
N ASP A 66 -18.98 11.23 -13.87
CA ASP A 66 -19.61 11.16 -12.55
C ASP A 66 -19.62 9.73 -12.00
N LEU A 67 -18.83 9.49 -10.93
CA LEU A 67 -18.62 8.16 -10.37
C LEU A 67 -19.76 7.75 -9.44
N GLN A 68 -20.45 6.66 -9.79
CA GLN A 68 -21.33 5.94 -8.87
C GLN A 68 -20.50 4.96 -8.03
N VAL A 69 -20.29 5.27 -6.75
CA VAL A 69 -19.43 4.48 -5.85
C VAL A 69 -20.11 3.15 -5.50
N LYS A 70 -19.64 2.05 -6.10
CA LYS A 70 -20.10 0.69 -5.80
C LYS A 70 -19.15 -0.08 -4.87
N GLN A 71 -17.88 0.32 -4.84
CA GLN A 71 -16.81 -0.36 -4.11
C GLN A 71 -15.92 0.71 -3.44
N PRO A 72 -16.25 1.15 -2.21
CA PRO A 72 -15.61 2.28 -1.55
C PRO A 72 -14.14 2.02 -1.16
N VAL A 73 -13.74 0.75 -1.07
CA VAL A 73 -12.35 0.35 -0.82
C VAL A 73 -11.63 0.10 -2.14
N ALA A 74 -12.03 -0.95 -2.87
CA ALA A 74 -11.34 -1.38 -4.08
C ALA A 74 -11.30 -0.30 -5.18
N GLY A 75 -12.34 0.54 -5.29
CA GLY A 75 -12.39 1.63 -6.25
C GLY A 75 -11.39 2.77 -5.99
N ASN A 76 -10.75 2.79 -4.82
CA ASN A 76 -9.80 3.81 -4.40
C ASN A 76 -8.36 3.28 -4.28
N TYR A 77 -8.11 2.01 -4.62
CA TYR A 77 -6.75 1.47 -4.70
C TYR A 77 -6.06 1.84 -6.00
N TYR A 78 -4.79 2.24 -5.91
CA TYR A 78 -3.95 2.62 -7.04
C TYR A 78 -2.60 1.87 -7.00
N PRO A 79 -1.96 1.65 -8.16
CA PRO A 79 -0.63 1.04 -8.22
C PRO A 79 0.42 2.02 -7.70
N ILE A 80 1.31 1.53 -6.83
CA ILE A 80 2.43 2.27 -6.24
C ILE A 80 3.71 1.54 -6.62
N ASN A 81 4.66 2.22 -7.29
CA ASN A 81 5.95 1.61 -7.67
C ASN A 81 7.15 2.31 -7.05
N LEU A 82 7.04 3.62 -6.82
CA LEU A 82 8.02 4.43 -6.08
C LEU A 82 7.47 4.76 -4.70
N GLY A 83 6.24 5.28 -4.65
CA GLY A 83 5.66 5.72 -3.40
C GLY A 83 4.35 6.47 -3.53
N LEU A 84 3.80 6.79 -2.36
CA LEU A 84 2.64 7.63 -2.19
C LEU A 84 2.92 8.68 -1.13
N TYR A 85 2.23 9.79 -1.21
CA TYR A 85 2.28 10.79 -0.15
C TYR A 85 0.92 11.47 0.02
N MET A 86 0.75 12.09 1.19
CA MET A 86 -0.36 12.98 1.47
C MET A 86 0.17 14.23 2.17
N GLU A 87 -0.57 15.31 2.05
CA GLU A 87 -0.17 16.61 2.58
C GLU A 87 -1.37 17.32 3.24
N ASP A 88 -1.07 18.15 4.23
CA ASP A 88 -2.00 19.14 4.76
C ASP A 88 -1.41 20.55 4.60
N SER A 89 -1.94 21.54 5.32
CA SER A 89 -1.46 22.93 5.19
C SER A 89 -0.04 23.18 5.72
N LYS A 90 0.59 22.22 6.39
CA LYS A 90 1.89 22.39 7.05
C LYS A 90 2.87 21.27 6.78
N THR A 91 2.39 20.06 6.49
CA THR A 91 3.21 18.85 6.56
C THR A 91 2.91 17.93 5.37
N GLU A 92 3.96 17.25 4.92
CA GLU A 92 3.90 16.13 3.98
C GLU A 92 4.28 14.84 4.71
N LEU A 93 3.50 13.78 4.54
CA LEU A 93 3.88 12.43 4.94
C LEU A 93 4.07 11.59 3.67
N SER A 94 5.30 11.09 3.49
CA SER A 94 5.69 10.29 2.33
C SER A 94 6.01 8.87 2.72
N VAL A 95 5.59 7.93 1.88
CA VAL A 95 5.93 6.50 1.99
C VAL A 95 6.50 6.02 0.66
N LEU A 96 7.71 5.47 0.69
CA LEU A 96 8.35 4.81 -0.46
C LEU A 96 8.33 3.29 -0.27
N VAL A 97 8.26 2.56 -1.37
CA VAL A 97 8.09 1.10 -1.38
C VAL A 97 9.29 0.39 -1.99
N ASP A 98 9.57 -0.83 -1.53
CA ASP A 98 10.66 -1.66 -2.09
C ASP A 98 10.27 -2.44 -3.36
N ARG A 99 8.97 -2.47 -3.68
CA ARG A 99 8.37 -3.18 -4.83
C ARG A 99 7.02 -2.58 -5.20
N SER A 100 6.51 -2.96 -6.36
CA SER A 100 5.15 -2.58 -6.76
C SER A 100 4.11 -3.18 -5.82
N VAL A 101 3.23 -2.34 -5.28
CA VAL A 101 2.14 -2.71 -4.38
C VAL A 101 0.87 -1.93 -4.70
N GLY A 102 -0.26 -2.35 -4.16
CA GLY A 102 -1.49 -1.55 -4.15
C GLY A 102 -1.53 -0.64 -2.93
N GLY A 103 -1.94 0.62 -3.08
CA GLY A 103 -2.11 1.53 -1.96
C GLY A 103 -3.27 2.51 -2.11
N SER A 104 -3.69 3.11 -0.99
CA SER A 104 -4.82 4.03 -0.95
C SER A 104 -4.76 4.99 0.25
N SER A 105 -5.72 5.92 0.30
CA SER A 105 -6.10 6.72 1.47
C SER A 105 -7.62 6.63 1.66
N LEU A 106 -8.06 5.68 2.48
CA LEU A 106 -9.49 5.39 2.70
C LEU A 106 -10.16 6.34 3.71
N ALA A 107 -9.38 7.01 4.55
CA ALA A 107 -9.83 8.06 5.45
C ALA A 107 -8.85 9.23 5.42
N ASP A 108 -9.29 10.41 5.83
CA ASP A 108 -8.41 11.58 5.91
C ASP A 108 -7.31 11.34 6.95
N GLY A 109 -6.06 11.60 6.57
CA GLY A 109 -4.91 11.37 7.44
C GLY A 109 -4.52 9.90 7.50
N GLN A 110 -5.09 9.04 6.65
CA GLN A 110 -4.74 7.63 6.56
C GLN A 110 -4.08 7.33 5.22
N MET A 111 -3.03 6.51 5.23
CA MET A 111 -2.52 5.81 4.05
C MET A 111 -2.46 4.31 4.33
N GLU A 112 -2.61 3.50 3.30
CA GLU A 112 -2.43 2.05 3.42
C GLU A 112 -1.71 1.46 2.20
N LEU A 113 -0.97 0.38 2.45
CA LEU A 113 -0.32 -0.44 1.43
C LEU A 113 -0.72 -1.89 1.63
N MET A 114 -1.23 -2.53 0.59
CA MET A 114 -1.46 -3.96 0.57
C MET A 114 -0.13 -4.70 0.38
N LEU A 115 0.27 -5.48 1.38
CA LEU A 115 1.57 -6.12 1.43
C LEU A 115 1.52 -7.53 0.83
N HIS A 116 0.49 -8.30 1.14
CA HIS A 116 0.37 -9.69 0.68
C HIS A 116 -1.10 -10.10 0.57
N ARG A 117 -1.41 -11.08 -0.28
CA ARG A 117 -2.77 -11.60 -0.47
C ARG A 117 -2.74 -13.10 -0.73
N ARG A 118 -3.73 -13.80 -0.19
CA ARG A 118 -3.95 -15.22 -0.42
C ARG A 118 -5.45 -15.47 -0.55
N LEU A 119 -5.89 -15.86 -1.74
CA LEU A 119 -7.29 -16.03 -2.12
C LEU A 119 -7.58 -17.50 -2.38
N LEU A 120 -8.81 -17.93 -2.10
CA LEU A 120 -9.26 -19.33 -2.21
C LEU A 120 -10.14 -19.60 -3.44
N PHE A 121 -10.46 -18.55 -4.19
CA PHE A 121 -11.31 -18.62 -5.37
C PHE A 121 -10.65 -17.87 -6.53
N ASP A 122 -10.84 -18.39 -7.74
CA ASP A 122 -10.51 -17.73 -9.00
C ASP A 122 -11.49 -16.57 -9.26
N ASP A 123 -11.01 -15.54 -9.95
CA ASP A 123 -11.79 -14.33 -10.26
C ASP A 123 -12.52 -14.39 -11.62
N SER A 124 -12.42 -15.55 -12.30
CA SER A 124 -12.99 -15.83 -13.61
C SER A 124 -12.52 -14.87 -14.71
N LYS A 125 -11.24 -14.46 -14.65
CA LYS A 125 -10.60 -13.62 -15.68
C LYS A 125 -9.63 -14.35 -16.60
N GLY A 126 -9.51 -15.67 -16.46
CA GLY A 126 -8.88 -16.54 -17.46
C GLY A 126 -7.64 -17.32 -16.98
N VAL A 127 -7.15 -17.06 -15.76
CA VAL A 127 -6.04 -17.84 -15.18
C VAL A 127 -6.53 -19.23 -14.72
N ALA A 128 -7.77 -19.33 -14.24
CA ALA A 128 -8.41 -20.57 -13.78
C ALA A 128 -7.74 -21.21 -12.56
N GLU A 129 -7.07 -20.40 -11.75
CA GLU A 129 -6.43 -20.79 -10.50
C GLU A 129 -6.62 -19.69 -9.46
N ALA A 130 -6.85 -20.08 -8.20
CA ALA A 130 -6.88 -19.12 -7.10
C ALA A 130 -5.46 -18.63 -6.80
N LEU A 131 -5.33 -17.37 -6.37
CA LEU A 131 -4.06 -16.82 -5.90
C LEU A 131 -3.69 -17.40 -4.52
N ASN A 132 -3.25 -18.66 -4.50
CA ASN A 132 -2.98 -19.45 -3.31
C ASN A 132 -1.53 -19.95 -3.29
N GLU A 133 -0.57 -19.03 -3.28
CA GLU A 133 0.86 -19.36 -3.34
C GLU A 133 1.33 -20.12 -2.09
N THR A 134 2.03 -21.24 -2.32
CA THR A 134 2.60 -22.10 -1.27
C THR A 134 4.05 -22.42 -1.54
N VAL A 135 4.83 -22.65 -0.48
CA VAL A 135 6.19 -23.19 -0.53
C VAL A 135 6.18 -24.56 0.13
N CYS A 136 6.73 -25.56 -0.56
CA CYS A 136 6.78 -26.94 -0.09
C CYS A 136 8.24 -27.39 0.12
N VAL A 137 8.53 -27.97 1.29
CA VAL A 137 9.83 -28.57 1.64
C VAL A 137 9.55 -29.90 2.32
N ASP A 138 10.26 -30.97 1.93
CA ASP A 138 10.12 -32.31 2.53
C ASP A 138 8.66 -32.82 2.64
N ASN A 139 7.86 -32.60 1.59
CA ASN A 139 6.42 -32.90 1.51
C ASN A 139 5.50 -32.10 2.45
N GLU A 140 6.01 -31.09 3.14
CA GLU A 140 5.21 -30.15 3.92
C GLU A 140 5.07 -28.83 3.16
N CYS A 141 3.82 -28.46 2.84
CA CYS A 141 3.49 -27.22 2.14
C CYS A 141 2.88 -26.19 3.09
N GLN A 142 3.39 -24.97 3.06
CA GLN A 142 2.86 -23.83 3.81
C GLN A 142 2.62 -22.63 2.91
N GLY A 143 1.74 -21.71 3.33
CA GLY A 143 1.51 -20.46 2.59
C GLY A 143 2.78 -19.63 2.46
N LEU A 144 2.99 -19.03 1.29
CA LEU A 144 4.16 -18.19 1.01
C LEU A 144 4.28 -17.06 2.06
N THR A 145 5.48 -16.92 2.63
CA THR A 145 5.84 -15.81 3.51
C THR A 145 6.73 -14.83 2.77
N ILE A 146 6.34 -13.57 2.75
CA ILE A 146 7.13 -12.51 2.14
C ILE A 146 7.82 -11.65 3.21
N LYS A 147 8.95 -11.07 2.83
CA LYS A 147 9.65 -10.04 3.60
C LYS A 147 9.90 -8.84 2.70
N GLY A 148 9.88 -7.64 3.26
CA GLY A 148 10.13 -6.41 2.52
C GLY A 148 10.24 -5.21 3.44
N ASN A 149 10.40 -4.05 2.81
CA ASN A 149 10.57 -2.77 3.48
C ASN A 149 9.68 -1.70 2.87
N PHE A 150 9.24 -0.75 3.70
CA PHE A 150 8.81 0.55 3.22
C PHE A 150 9.47 1.64 4.05
N TYR A 151 9.61 2.81 3.45
CA TYR A 151 10.36 3.94 4.00
C TYR A 151 9.39 5.06 4.28
N LEU A 152 9.44 5.63 5.48
CA LEU A 152 8.53 6.67 5.92
C LEU A 152 9.30 7.93 6.28
N ARG A 153 8.81 9.08 5.81
CA ARG A 153 9.36 10.38 6.16
C ARG A 153 8.27 11.44 6.28
N ILE A 154 8.44 12.33 7.26
CA ILE A 154 7.58 13.49 7.48
C ILE A 154 8.42 14.73 7.24
N ASP A 155 7.95 15.63 6.39
CA ASP A 155 8.63 16.87 6.03
C ASP A 155 7.67 18.08 6.13
N PRO A 156 8.18 19.30 6.32
CA PRO A 156 7.40 20.51 6.07
C PRO A 156 6.86 20.54 4.64
N LEU A 157 5.69 21.16 4.44
CA LEU A 157 5.09 21.34 3.12
C LEU A 157 6.09 22.04 2.17
N GLY A 158 6.35 21.42 1.01
CA GLY A 158 7.29 21.87 -0.01
C GLY A 158 8.66 21.17 0.03
N GLU A 159 9.04 20.56 1.15
CA GLU A 159 10.39 19.99 1.34
C GLU A 159 10.46 18.48 1.05
N GLY A 160 9.33 17.76 1.10
CA GLY A 160 9.30 16.30 0.94
C GLY A 160 9.65 15.83 -0.48
N ALA A 161 9.41 16.67 -1.49
CA ALA A 161 9.65 16.33 -2.90
C ALA A 161 11.11 15.98 -3.19
N LYS A 162 12.06 16.67 -2.52
CA LYS A 162 13.48 16.40 -2.67
C LYS A 162 13.81 14.98 -2.23
N TRP A 163 13.32 14.56 -1.06
CA TRP A 163 13.57 13.22 -0.54
C TRP A 163 12.96 12.13 -1.42
N ARG A 164 11.72 12.30 -1.89
CA ARG A 164 11.06 11.33 -2.80
C ARG A 164 11.82 11.09 -4.11
N ARG A 165 12.71 12.01 -4.50
CA ARG A 165 13.47 11.96 -5.77
C ARG A 165 14.96 11.67 -5.61
N SER A 166 15.50 11.85 -4.41
CA SER A 166 16.92 11.63 -4.11
C SER A 166 17.16 10.41 -3.23
N PHE A 167 16.10 9.65 -2.93
CA PHE A 167 16.19 8.38 -2.23
C PHE A 167 16.85 7.33 -3.11
#